data_AF-A0A2Y9RNH5-F1
#
_entry.id   AF-A0A2Y9RNH5-F1
#
_cell.length_a   1.000
_cell.length_b   1.000
_cell.length_c   1.000
_cell.angle_alpha   90.00
_cell.angle_beta   90.00
_cell.angle_gamma   90.00
#
_symmetry.space_group_name_H-M   'P 1'
#
loop_
_entity.id
_entity.type
_entity.pdbx_description
1 polymer ?
#
loop_
_entity_poly.entity_id
_entity_poly.type
_entity_poly.pdbx_seq_one_letter_code
_entity_poly.pdbx_strand_id
1 'polypeptide(L)'
;MTGEFLKYNNNNGDEIAPNNTLEELMLAFSHWTYEYTRGELLVLDLQGVGENLTDPSVIKPEDKRSRGMVFGPANLGEVAIRNFIAKHRCNSCCRKLKLLGMPQTILFSLK
;
A
#
# COMPACT_ATOMS: atom_id res chain seq x y z
N MET A 1 -8.98 21.29 -0.29
CA MET A 1 -7.55 21.37 0.05
C MET A 1 -6.91 22.40 -0.86
N THR A 2 -5.96 23.20 -0.37
CA THR A 2 -5.25 24.21 -1.17
C THR A 2 -3.78 23.85 -1.19
N GLY A 3 -3.20 23.72 -2.38
CA GLY A 3 -1.80 23.33 -2.59
C GLY A 3 -1.67 22.38 -3.78
N GLU A 4 -0.44 21.93 -4.03
CA GLU A 4 -0.15 20.98 -5.10
C GLU A 4 -0.72 19.60 -4.76
N PHE A 5 -1.53 19.06 -5.67
CA PHE A 5 -2.06 17.72 -5.56
C PHE A 5 -1.06 16.73 -6.14
N LEU A 6 -0.62 15.78 -5.31
CA LEU A 6 0.33 14.74 -5.69
C LEU A 6 -0.28 13.35 -5.48
N LYS A 7 0.10 12.42 -6.35
CA LYS A 7 -0.19 10.99 -6.21
C LYS A 7 1.11 10.27 -5.89
N TYR A 8 1.19 9.69 -4.69
CA TYR A 8 2.39 9.02 -4.17
C TYR A 8 2.53 7.59 -4.70
N ASN A 9 1.41 6.86 -4.80
CA ASN A 9 1.35 5.55 -5.43
C ASN A 9 -0.01 5.33 -6.10
N ASN A 10 -0.14 4.25 -6.88
CA ASN A 10 -1.38 3.89 -7.56
C ASN A 10 -1.88 2.49 -7.15
N ASN A 11 -3.10 2.15 -7.57
CA ASN A 11 -3.70 0.83 -7.36
C ASN A 11 -2.97 -0.34 -8.04
N ASN A 12 -2.00 -0.08 -8.93
CA ASN A 12 -1.15 -1.08 -9.59
C ASN A 12 0.20 -1.28 -8.86
N GLY A 13 0.38 -0.65 -7.70
CA GLY A 13 1.59 -0.74 -6.88
C GLY A 13 2.79 0.03 -7.42
N ASP A 14 2.59 0.93 -8.40
CA ASP A 14 3.65 1.84 -8.84
C ASP A 14 3.77 3.00 -7.84
N GLU A 15 5.01 3.41 -7.56
CA GLU A 15 5.35 4.44 -6.56
C GLU A 15 6.19 5.54 -7.22
N ILE A 16 6.07 6.77 -6.73
CA ILE A 16 7.03 7.83 -7.07
C ILE A 16 8.42 7.51 -6.49
N ALA A 17 9.47 8.11 -7.06
CA ALA A 17 10.75 8.19 -6.38
C ALA A 17 10.67 9.27 -5.29
N PRO A 18 10.75 8.93 -3.99
CA PRO A 18 10.57 9.92 -2.93
C PRO A 18 11.78 10.85 -2.86
N ASN A 19 11.51 12.15 -2.79
CA ASN A 19 12.51 13.23 -2.73
C ASN A 19 12.55 13.93 -1.36
N ASN A 20 11.60 13.65 -0.48
CA ASN A 20 11.53 14.21 0.87
C ASN A 20 10.94 13.20 1.88
N THR A 21 11.03 13.53 3.16
CA THR A 21 10.56 12.64 4.25
C THR A 21 9.06 12.40 4.22
N LEU A 22 8.25 13.37 3.76
CA LEU A 22 6.82 13.18 3.67
C LEU A 22 6.47 12.11 2.62
N GLU A 23 7.08 12.17 1.44
CA GLU A 23 6.90 11.17 0.40
C GLU A 23 7.39 9.79 0.85
N GLU A 24 8.54 9.71 1.52
CA GLU A 24 8.99 8.46 2.14
C GLU A 24 7.98 7.90 3.14
N LEU A 25 7.40 8.76 3.98
CA LEU A 25 6.39 8.38 4.97
C LEU A 25 5.11 7.86 4.29
N MET A 26 4.66 8.50 3.21
CA MET A 26 3.49 8.04 2.45
C MET A 26 3.69 6.66 1.85
N LEU A 27 4.84 6.41 1.21
CA LEU A 27 5.15 5.07 0.67
C LEU A 27 5.28 4.02 1.79
N ALA A 28 5.90 4.41 2.91
CA ALA A 28 6.03 3.54 4.07
C ALA A 28 4.69 3.23 4.75
N PHE A 29 3.71 4.14 4.65
CA PHE A 29 2.36 3.92 5.18
C PHE A 29 1.66 2.77 4.47
N SER A 30 1.71 2.70 3.13
CA SER A 30 1.17 1.55 2.38
C SER A 30 1.80 0.23 2.86
N HIS A 31 3.13 0.18 3.01
CA HIS A 31 3.83 -0.99 3.56
C HIS A 31 3.37 -1.32 4.97
N TRP A 32 3.31 -0.32 5.85
CA TRP A 32 2.87 -0.50 7.22
C TRP A 32 1.45 -1.07 7.30
N THR A 33 0.50 -0.61 6.46
CA THR A 33 -0.87 -1.15 6.47
C THR A 33 -0.91 -2.64 6.15
N TYR A 34 -0.10 -3.09 5.19
CA TYR A 34 0.03 -4.50 4.83
C TYR A 34 0.59 -5.34 5.97
N GLU A 35 1.67 -4.89 6.61
CA GLU A 35 2.26 -5.63 7.73
C GLU A 35 1.41 -5.61 8.99
N TYR A 36 0.85 -4.44 9.33
CA TYR A 36 0.03 -4.26 10.52
C TYR A 36 -1.20 -5.16 10.49
N THR A 37 -1.79 -5.34 9.31
CA THR A 37 -2.95 -6.19 9.09
C THR A 37 -2.57 -7.64 8.76
N ARG A 38 -1.29 -8.00 8.84
CA ARG A 38 -0.77 -9.34 8.53
C ARG A 38 -1.16 -9.82 7.12
N GLY A 39 -1.20 -8.88 6.18
CA GLY A 39 -1.52 -9.11 4.78
C GLY A 39 -3.01 -9.15 4.44
N GLU A 40 -3.90 -8.89 5.40
CA GLU A 40 -5.35 -8.88 5.15
C GLU A 40 -5.82 -7.64 4.39
N LEU A 41 -5.13 -6.51 4.55
CA LEU A 41 -5.48 -5.26 3.87
C LEU A 41 -4.22 -4.55 3.37
N LEU A 42 -4.36 -3.82 2.28
CA LEU A 42 -3.33 -2.94 1.75
C LEU A 42 -3.98 -1.62 1.31
N VAL A 43 -3.44 -0.49 1.76
CA VAL A 43 -3.91 0.81 1.29
C VAL A 43 -3.00 1.31 0.18
N LEU A 44 -3.58 1.55 -1.00
CA LEU A 44 -2.94 2.13 -2.18
C LEU A 44 -3.68 3.39 -2.63
N ASP A 45 -3.25 3.95 -3.76
CA ASP A 45 -3.82 5.15 -4.37
C ASP A 45 -3.70 6.37 -3.44
N LEU A 46 -2.59 6.45 -2.70
CA LEU A 46 -2.33 7.56 -1.80
C LEU A 46 -2.12 8.82 -2.62
N GLN A 47 -3.03 9.78 -2.47
CA GLN A 47 -3.03 11.03 -3.21
C GLN A 47 -3.67 12.15 -2.39
N GLY A 48 -3.22 13.39 -2.61
CA GLY A 48 -3.72 14.53 -1.87
C GLY A 48 -2.76 15.71 -1.87
N VAL A 49 -2.90 16.58 -0.87
CA VAL A 49 -2.06 17.78 -0.70
C VAL A 49 -1.30 17.66 0.61
N GLY A 50 0.00 17.40 0.50
CA GLY A 50 0.86 17.15 1.66
C GLY A 50 0.40 15.93 2.45
N GLU A 51 0.17 16.10 3.75
CA GLU A 51 -0.33 15.04 4.63
C GLU A 51 -1.84 14.79 4.55
N ASN A 52 -2.59 15.67 3.86
CA ASN A 52 -4.02 15.52 3.70
C ASN A 52 -4.33 14.66 2.48
N LEU A 53 -4.67 13.40 2.73
CA LEU A 53 -4.98 12.42 1.68
C LEU A 53 -6.48 12.33 1.39
N THR A 54 -6.82 11.92 0.17
CA THR A 54 -8.19 11.66 -0.28
C THR A 54 -8.23 10.46 -1.23
N ASP A 55 -9.41 9.88 -1.38
CA ASP A 55 -9.71 8.83 -2.36
C ASP A 55 -8.73 7.63 -2.35
N PRO A 56 -8.37 7.07 -1.17
CA PRO A 56 -7.51 5.88 -1.13
C PRO A 56 -8.25 4.64 -1.65
N SER A 57 -7.48 3.68 -2.15
CA SER A 57 -7.97 2.33 -2.47
C SER A 57 -7.59 1.36 -1.36
N VAL A 58 -8.58 0.83 -0.65
CA VAL A 58 -8.37 -0.27 0.32
C VAL A 58 -8.52 -1.60 -0.39
N ILE A 59 -7.38 -2.25 -0.61
CA ILE A 59 -7.27 -3.53 -1.28
C ILE A 59 -7.43 -4.64 -0.24
N LYS A 60 -8.30 -5.60 -0.53
CA LYS A 60 -8.47 -6.83 0.26
C LYS A 60 -8.29 -8.02 -0.68
N PRO A 61 -7.44 -9.01 -0.35
CA PRO A 61 -7.34 -10.24 -1.13
C PRO A 61 -8.70 -10.93 -1.13
N GLU A 62 -9.10 -11.48 -2.28
CA GLU A 62 -10.39 -12.17 -2.38
C GLU A 62 -10.37 -13.45 -1.53
N ASP A 63 -11.16 -13.46 -0.47
CA ASP A 63 -11.55 -14.72 0.14
C ASP A 63 -12.78 -15.23 -0.61
N LYS A 64 -12.63 -16.34 -1.34
CA LYS A 64 -13.71 -16.99 -2.12
C LYS A 64 -14.97 -17.29 -1.28
N ARG A 65 -14.87 -17.19 0.05
CA ARG A 65 -15.94 -17.43 1.03
C ARG A 65 -16.54 -16.16 1.63
N SER A 66 -15.89 -15.00 1.53
CA SER A 66 -16.35 -13.78 2.19
C SER A 66 -17.21 -12.92 1.25
N ARG A 67 -18.54 -13.03 1.38
CA ARG A 67 -19.52 -12.12 0.73
C ARG A 67 -19.60 -10.73 1.40
N GLY A 68 -18.53 -10.28 2.06
CA GLY A 68 -18.70 -9.44 3.24
C GLY A 68 -18.47 -7.94 3.07
N MET A 69 -17.40 -7.51 2.40
CA MET A 69 -17.01 -6.10 2.41
C MET A 69 -16.32 -5.70 1.11
N VAL A 70 -16.90 -4.71 0.44
CA VAL A 70 -16.32 -4.01 -0.70
C VAL A 70 -16.05 -2.58 -0.23
N PHE A 71 -14.79 -2.23 -0.04
CA PHE A 71 -14.40 -0.86 0.36
C PHE A 71 -14.58 0.15 -0.78
N GLY A 72 -14.68 -0.32 -2.02
CA GLY A 72 -14.94 0.49 -3.20
C GLY A 72 -14.72 -0.30 -4.49
N PRO A 73 -15.05 0.29 -5.65
CA PRO A 73 -14.92 -0.36 -6.96
C PRO A 73 -13.47 -0.56 -7.40
N ALA A 74 -12.51 0.10 -6.75
CA ALA A 74 -11.08 0.08 -7.10
C ALA A 74 -10.30 -1.09 -6.47
N ASN A 75 -10.96 -2.06 -5.83
CA ASN A 75 -10.28 -3.23 -5.28
C ASN A 75 -9.87 -4.18 -6.42
N LEU A 76 -8.58 -4.16 -6.79
CA LEU A 76 -7.98 -5.13 -7.73
C LEU A 76 -7.51 -6.42 -7.04
N GLY A 77 -7.84 -6.59 -5.76
CA GLY A 77 -7.59 -7.79 -4.97
C GLY A 77 -6.13 -8.22 -4.94
N GLU A 78 -5.92 -9.52 -5.10
CA GLU A 78 -4.60 -10.15 -4.99
C GLU A 78 -3.60 -9.69 -6.05
N VAL A 79 -4.08 -9.18 -7.20
CA VAL A 79 -3.22 -8.63 -8.25
C VAL A 79 -2.51 -7.35 -7.76
N ALA A 80 -3.25 -6.43 -7.14
CA ALA A 80 -2.66 -5.21 -6.58
C ALA A 80 -1.64 -5.52 -5.49
N ILE A 81 -1.95 -6.48 -4.60
CA ILE A 81 -1.04 -6.90 -3.52
C ILE A 81 0.27 -7.46 -4.10
N ARG A 82 0.19 -8.37 -5.08
CA ARG A 82 1.40 -8.92 -5.72
C ARG A 82 2.24 -7.86 -6.39
N ASN A 83 1.61 -6.93 -7.10
CA ASN A 83 2.34 -5.85 -7.77
C ASN A 83 3.03 -4.93 -6.75
N PHE A 84 2.35 -4.58 -5.67
CA PHE A 84 2.93 -3.79 -4.59
C PHE A 84 4.14 -4.48 -3.96
N ILE A 85 4.03 -5.75 -3.58
CA ILE A 85 5.16 -6.52 -3.00
C ILE A 85 6.35 -6.58 -3.97
N ALA A 86 6.10 -6.77 -5.26
CA ALA A 86 7.15 -6.87 -6.27
C ALA A 86 7.86 -5.53 -6.56
N LYS A 87 7.16 -4.41 -6.40
CA LYS A 87 7.64 -3.09 -6.82
C LYS A 87 8.10 -2.19 -5.67
N HIS A 88 7.49 -2.32 -4.50
CA HIS A 88 7.78 -1.46 -3.35
C HIS A 88 9.25 -1.52 -2.97
N ARG A 89 9.83 -0.35 -2.73
CA ARG A 89 11.23 -0.23 -2.27
C ARG A 89 11.26 0.39 -0.89
N CYS A 90 11.58 -0.42 0.12
CA CYS A 90 11.67 0.06 1.49
C CYS A 90 12.62 1.25 1.63
N ASN A 91 12.12 2.34 2.21
CA ASN A 91 12.86 3.60 2.39
C ASN A 91 13.26 3.82 3.86
N SER A 92 13.72 5.03 4.20
CA SER A 92 14.17 5.35 5.56
C SER A 92 13.05 5.22 6.60
N CYS A 93 11.82 5.55 6.24
CA CYS A 93 10.66 5.46 7.11
C CYS A 93 10.26 3.99 7.37
N CYS A 94 10.27 3.12 6.35
CA CYS A 94 10.04 1.68 6.55
C CYS A 94 10.99 1.09 7.60
N ARG A 95 12.29 1.46 7.53
CA ARG A 95 13.32 1.00 8.48
C ARG A 95 13.10 1.56 9.88
N LYS A 96 12.73 2.84 10.02
CA LYS A 96 12.41 3.46 11.31
C LYS A 96 11.19 2.81 11.97
N LEU A 97 10.19 2.45 11.18
CA LEU A 97 9.00 1.71 11.61
C LEU A 97 9.29 0.22 11.89
N LYS A 98 10.51 -0.25 11.60
CA LYS A 98 10.96 -1.65 11.77
C LYS A 98 10.10 -2.65 11.01
N LEU A 99 9.61 -2.23 9.83
CA LEU A 99 8.88 -3.12 8.93
C LEU A 99 9.82 -4.18 8.37
N LEU A 100 9.30 -5.39 8.16
CA LEU A 100 10.03 -6.45 7.51
C LEU A 100 10.31 -6.08 6.05
N GLY A 101 11.39 -6.59 5.48
CA GLY A 101 11.61 -6.45 4.04
C GLY A 101 10.46 -7.13 3.29
N MET A 102 10.00 -6.53 2.18
CA MET A 102 9.00 -7.17 1.33
C MET A 102 9.51 -8.54 0.90
N PRO A 103 8.77 -9.62 1.18
CA PRO A 103 9.20 -10.95 0.80
C PRO A 103 9.23 -11.04 -0.73
N GLN A 104 10.42 -11.07 -1.33
CA GLN A 104 10.58 -11.23 -2.78
C GLN A 104 10.06 -12.59 -3.31
N THR A 105 9.60 -13.47 -2.43
CA THR A 105 8.89 -14.70 -2.77
C THR A 105 8.13 -15.16 -1.52
N ILE A 106 6.80 -15.00 -1.46
CA ILE A 106 6.03 -15.74 -0.45
C ILE A 106 5.76 -17.14 -1.00
N LEU A 107 6.59 -18.08 -0.54
CA LEU A 107 6.13 -19.41 -0.14
C LEU A 107 4.89 -19.22 0.75
N PHE A 108 3.70 -19.25 0.16
CA PHE A 108 2.49 -19.57 0.89
C PHE A 108 2.55 -21.07 1.16
N SER A 109 3.41 -21.48 2.09
CA SER A 109 3.32 -22.81 2.69
C SER A 109 2.65 -22.66 4.05
N LEU A 110 1.37 -23.03 4.05
CA LEU A 110 0.67 -23.73 5.13
C LEU A 110 0.94 -23.25 6.56
N LYS A 111 -0.02 -22.51 7.11
CA LYS A 111 -0.61 -22.82 8.41
C LYS A 111 -2.12 -22.76 8.31
#